data_AF-A0A557STN5-F1
#
_entry.id   AF-A0A557STN5-F1
#
_cell.length_a   1.000
_cell.length_b   1.000
_cell.length_c   1.000
_cell.angle_alpha   90.00
_cell.angle_beta   90.00
_cell.angle_gamma   90.00
#
_symmetry.space_group_name_H-M   'P 1'
#
loop_
_entity.id
_entity.type
_entity.pdbx_description
1 polymer ?
#
loop_
_entity_poly.entity_id
_entity_poly.type
_entity_poly.pdbx_seq_one_letter_code
_entity_poly.pdbx_strand_id
1 'polypeptide(L)'
;MTTLLGQNFIINVTTKVASFNNSKVFQKYCDGKSLDQIAVETTLSKGTVYNLVKRWKDNLGSAGIEEIREFAIIVRKSGMTIQECAQGFRFAQILKEFGINDEFEDGNDSAPRQDLLEEIKNETIGWDGGKKGYEVLKSQDTGLTKRRNQDTTTKNELHFFIEDIYNNCKKYNIKPSDFIRWIKDLSDFYPSLECEFLSIIKKEPDLSLSTDKEDEFANRIYLRRAQNRENNDVILKNYEVKGDTSRKQTNEKNVSIEIPFISQVSYYIKQIKLEHKEREQYRKSLYDEISFAENKKINLENNLKETIDKNNNILTHLEWYNFLKQNLADNHNMNLDDEIIVFSSIIRDFKKYNYNFLDIINEYKQIRSLSHERDHIQNDIDVNIPVHQNLFKQIDSFNCQLDVSRQTMKIYSELIAMGFGLKKLKQLYYTIFEISLANHVPVQNAVAKFLNDIEDQYDSKLGFEIKIKELRSTMDELKDEILEYKSNLQIQSLVAPSLLYLSNNGVTNEDIINMSQLVVSFQNSTFLDDASSQSGNIPNNIGMNNNTNKNIKNKTWKLMINELQSIRNLYSKIEKLTIHCDELELEISLLNALKG
;
A
#
# COMPACT_ATOMS: atom_id res chain seq x y z
N MET A 1 94.95 -10.35 22.31
CA MET A 1 93.49 -10.51 22.08
C MET A 1 92.66 -9.35 22.63
N THR A 2 93.10 -8.60 23.64
CA THR A 2 92.35 -7.46 24.21
C THR A 2 92.39 -6.18 23.36
N THR A 3 93.38 -5.98 22.49
CA THR A 3 93.47 -4.81 21.60
C THR A 3 92.59 -4.87 20.35
N LEU A 4 92.23 -6.08 19.88
CA LEU A 4 91.38 -6.28 18.68
C LEU A 4 89.89 -6.10 18.96
N LEU A 5 89.43 -6.34 20.20
CA LEU A 5 88.04 -6.11 20.60
C LEU A 5 87.74 -4.62 20.82
N GLY A 6 88.73 -3.82 21.25
CA GLY A 6 88.59 -2.37 21.41
C GLY A 6 88.44 -1.62 20.08
N GLN A 7 89.17 -2.03 19.03
CA GLN A 7 89.05 -1.42 17.70
C GLN A 7 87.71 -1.73 17.03
N ASN A 8 87.19 -2.95 17.14
CA ASN A 8 85.88 -3.30 16.57
C ASN A 8 84.70 -2.61 17.30
N PHE A 9 84.84 -2.33 18.60
CA PHE A 9 83.82 -1.57 19.35
C PHE A 9 83.81 -0.08 18.94
N ILE A 10 84.98 0.54 18.76
CA ILE A 10 85.10 1.93 18.30
C ILE A 10 84.59 2.08 16.86
N ILE A 11 84.86 1.10 15.98
CA ILE A 11 84.35 1.10 14.60
C ILE A 11 82.82 0.97 14.56
N ASN A 12 82.21 0.12 15.40
CA ASN A 12 80.75 -0.02 15.44
C ASN A 12 80.01 1.16 16.10
N VAL A 13 80.63 1.83 17.08
CA VAL A 13 80.07 3.05 17.68
C VAL A 13 80.19 4.23 16.72
N THR A 14 81.31 4.38 16.02
CA THR A 14 81.50 5.47 15.04
C THR A 14 80.61 5.30 13.81
N THR A 15 80.32 4.09 13.34
CA THR A 15 79.36 3.86 12.25
C THR A 15 77.92 4.14 12.65
N LYS A 16 77.51 3.80 13.88
CA LYS A 16 76.17 4.14 14.41
C LYS A 16 75.98 5.65 14.66
N VAL A 17 77.01 6.33 15.14
CA VAL A 17 76.96 7.80 15.33
C VAL A 17 76.94 8.51 13.97
N ALA A 18 77.68 8.01 12.98
CA ALA A 18 77.64 8.53 11.61
C ALA A 18 76.26 8.32 10.94
N SER A 19 75.63 7.15 11.11
CA SER A 19 74.30 6.91 10.54
C SER A 19 73.22 7.80 11.18
N PHE A 20 73.33 8.09 12.48
CA PHE A 20 72.38 8.94 13.19
C PHE A 20 72.45 10.41 12.74
N ASN A 21 73.67 10.95 12.59
CA ASN A 21 73.87 12.32 12.13
C ASN A 21 73.43 12.51 10.67
N ASN A 22 73.63 11.50 9.81
CA ASN A 22 73.18 11.55 8.42
C ASN A 22 71.64 11.65 8.32
N SER A 23 70.92 10.84 9.09
CA SER A 23 69.45 10.88 9.11
C SER A 23 68.92 12.25 9.52
N LYS A 24 69.54 12.90 10.51
CA LYS A 24 69.13 14.23 10.99
C LYS A 24 69.41 15.33 9.97
N VAL A 25 70.52 15.22 9.23
CA VAL A 25 70.86 16.11 8.12
C VAL A 25 69.83 15.99 6.99
N PHE A 26 69.45 14.77 6.60
CA PHE A 26 68.47 14.54 5.52
C PHE A 26 67.07 15.02 5.91
N GLN A 27 66.64 14.73 7.14
CA GLN A 27 65.35 15.21 7.65
C GLN A 27 65.27 16.74 7.61
N LYS A 28 66.28 17.44 8.13
CA LYS A 28 66.30 18.91 8.12
C LYS A 28 66.42 19.50 6.71
N TYR A 29 67.03 18.76 5.78
CA TYR A 29 67.09 19.14 4.37
C TYR A 29 65.72 19.03 3.69
N CYS A 30 65.00 17.93 3.92
CA CYS A 30 63.60 17.73 3.48
C CYS A 30 62.64 18.72 4.13
N ASP A 31 62.94 19.16 5.35
CA ASP A 31 62.25 20.27 6.02
C ASP A 31 62.51 21.63 5.34
N GLY A 32 63.28 21.71 4.25
CA GLY A 32 63.51 22.96 3.54
C GLY A 32 64.47 23.93 4.21
N LYS A 33 65.19 23.52 5.28
CA LYS A 33 66.22 24.37 5.89
C LYS A 33 67.40 24.58 4.93
N SER A 34 68.08 25.71 5.05
CA SER A 34 69.29 25.97 4.26
C SER A 34 70.46 25.11 4.77
N LEU A 35 71.43 24.81 3.90
CA LEU A 35 72.63 24.03 4.29
C LEU A 35 73.39 24.70 5.45
N ASP A 36 73.35 26.03 5.53
CA ASP A 36 73.94 26.80 6.62
C ASP A 36 73.21 26.60 7.95
N GLN A 37 71.87 26.64 7.93
CA GLN A 37 71.06 26.37 9.14
C GLN A 37 71.27 24.93 9.62
N ILE A 38 71.33 23.97 8.69
CA ILE A 38 71.58 22.57 9.05
C ILE A 38 72.96 22.42 9.69
N ALA A 39 73.99 23.06 9.13
CA ALA A 39 75.35 23.04 9.69
C ALA A 39 75.38 23.56 11.13
N VAL A 40 74.73 24.71 11.38
CA VAL A 40 74.62 25.30 12.74
C VAL A 40 73.89 24.34 13.69
N GLU A 41 72.74 23.80 13.29
CA GLU A 41 71.92 22.99 14.19
C GLU A 41 72.37 21.53 14.35
N THR A 42 73.31 21.05 13.53
CA THR A 42 73.88 19.69 13.61
C THR A 42 75.33 19.68 14.06
N THR A 43 75.91 20.86 14.34
CA THR A 43 77.32 21.08 14.67
C THR A 43 78.31 20.50 13.65
N LEU A 44 77.87 20.35 12.39
CA LEU A 44 78.68 19.89 11.26
C LEU A 44 79.17 21.06 10.43
N SER A 45 80.31 20.90 9.76
CA SER A 45 80.77 21.91 8.80
C SER A 45 79.82 21.97 7.59
N LYS A 46 79.63 23.16 7.00
CA LYS A 46 78.83 23.34 5.78
C LYS A 46 79.25 22.39 4.65
N GLY A 47 80.56 22.17 4.48
CA GLY A 47 81.10 21.23 3.49
C GLY A 47 80.71 19.77 3.76
N THR A 48 80.67 19.36 5.03
CA THR A 48 80.21 18.02 5.43
C THR A 48 78.73 17.84 5.11
N VAL A 49 77.89 18.82 5.46
CA VAL A 49 76.44 18.79 5.16
C VAL A 49 76.20 18.75 3.65
N TYR A 50 76.90 19.58 2.87
CA TYR A 50 76.79 19.58 1.41
C TYR A 50 77.16 18.23 0.80
N ASN A 51 78.28 17.64 1.20
CA ASN A 51 78.72 16.35 0.68
C ASN A 51 77.76 15.22 1.07
N LEU A 52 77.19 15.25 2.28
CA LEU A 52 76.18 14.28 2.72
C LEU A 52 74.91 14.38 1.88
N VAL A 53 74.36 15.59 1.71
CA VAL A 53 73.16 15.83 0.90
C VAL A 53 73.40 15.47 -0.56
N LYS A 54 74.57 15.84 -1.12
CA LYS A 54 74.92 15.51 -2.50
C LYS A 54 75.00 14.01 -2.71
N ARG A 55 75.73 13.29 -1.85
CA ARG A 55 75.83 11.81 -1.93
C ARG A 55 74.47 11.15 -1.79
N TRP A 56 73.60 11.70 -0.94
CA TRP A 56 72.24 11.22 -0.77
C TRP A 56 71.38 11.45 -2.02
N LYS A 57 71.49 12.62 -2.66
CA LYS A 57 70.85 12.91 -3.95
C LYS A 57 71.33 11.98 -5.06
N ASP A 58 72.64 11.79 -5.17
CA ASP A 58 73.25 10.94 -6.19
C ASP A 58 72.78 9.47 -6.02
N ASN A 59 72.57 9.01 -4.78
CA ASN A 59 72.10 7.65 -4.49
C ASN A 59 70.62 7.41 -4.80
N LEU A 60 69.77 8.43 -4.76
CA LEU A 60 68.31 8.32 -4.91
C LEU A 60 67.83 8.62 -6.35
N GLY A 61 68.73 9.07 -7.22
CA GLY A 61 68.37 9.60 -8.54
C GLY A 61 67.93 11.06 -8.42
N SER A 62 68.65 11.97 -9.08
CA SER A 62 68.60 13.41 -8.80
C SER A 62 67.27 14.12 -9.08
N ALA A 63 66.29 13.47 -9.70
CA ALA A 63 65.07 14.14 -10.20
C ALA A 63 64.06 14.48 -9.09
N GLY A 64 63.72 13.55 -8.19
CA GLY A 64 62.55 13.74 -7.30
C GLY A 64 62.80 14.52 -6.01
N ILE A 65 64.04 14.59 -5.51
CA ILE A 65 64.29 15.12 -4.15
C ILE A 65 64.10 16.63 -4.05
N GLU A 66 64.51 17.37 -5.08
CA GLU A 66 64.35 18.82 -5.06
C GLU A 66 62.90 19.23 -5.25
N GLU A 67 62.13 18.47 -6.02
CA GLU A 67 60.68 18.65 -6.17
C GLU A 67 59.97 18.39 -4.83
N ILE A 68 60.32 17.30 -4.13
CA ILE A 68 59.80 16.99 -2.79
C ILE A 68 60.15 18.09 -1.79
N ARG A 69 61.38 18.62 -1.85
CA ARG A 69 61.84 19.69 -0.97
C ARG A 69 61.12 21.01 -1.27
N GLU A 70 60.98 21.36 -2.54
CA GLU A 70 60.27 22.56 -2.98
C GLU A 70 58.80 22.51 -2.56
N PHE A 71 58.15 21.35 -2.77
CA PHE A 71 56.80 21.09 -2.29
C PHE A 71 56.70 21.25 -0.75
N ALA A 72 57.61 20.65 0.02
CA ALA A 72 57.63 20.79 1.47
C ALA A 72 57.81 22.25 1.93
N ILE A 73 58.61 23.04 1.20
CA ILE A 73 58.77 24.48 1.45
C ILE A 73 57.47 25.24 1.17
N ILE A 74 56.79 24.95 0.05
CA ILE A 74 55.51 25.58 -0.32
C ILE A 74 54.45 25.29 0.75
N VAL A 75 54.29 24.01 1.13
CA VAL A 75 53.36 23.57 2.17
C VAL A 75 53.63 24.30 3.48
N ARG A 76 54.89 24.39 3.91
CA ARG A 76 55.22 25.10 5.16
C ARG A 76 54.99 26.62 5.06
N LYS A 77 55.31 27.26 3.92
CA LYS A 77 55.04 28.68 3.71
C LYS A 77 53.55 29.01 3.74
N SER A 78 52.71 28.07 3.31
CA SER A 78 51.25 28.19 3.39
C SER A 78 50.67 27.98 4.80
N GLY A 79 51.51 27.65 5.79
CA GLY A 79 51.07 27.38 7.17
C GLY A 79 50.39 26.03 7.35
N MET A 80 50.45 25.14 6.35
CA MET A 80 49.85 23.80 6.40
C MET A 80 50.91 22.75 6.72
N THR A 81 50.47 21.65 7.32
CA THR A 81 51.26 20.42 7.48
C THR A 81 51.12 19.52 6.24
N ILE A 82 52.09 18.62 6.02
CA ILE A 82 52.02 17.63 4.92
C ILE A 82 50.78 16.73 5.07
N GLN A 83 50.39 16.42 6.31
CA GLN A 83 49.19 15.63 6.59
C GLN A 83 47.91 16.36 6.18
N GLU A 84 47.78 17.65 6.51
CA GLU A 84 46.64 18.48 6.09
C GLU A 84 46.61 18.65 4.58
N CYS A 85 47.77 18.82 3.93
CA CYS A 85 47.86 18.90 2.48
C CYS A 85 47.41 17.59 1.81
N ALA A 86 47.83 16.43 2.33
CA ALA A 86 47.41 15.13 1.83
C ALA A 86 45.90 14.88 2.05
N GLN A 87 45.36 15.32 3.19
CA GLN A 87 43.92 15.26 3.47
C GLN A 87 43.13 16.17 2.51
N GLY A 88 43.61 17.40 2.28
CA GLY A 88 43.03 18.33 1.31
C GLY A 88 43.05 17.79 -0.11
N PHE A 89 44.16 17.17 -0.54
CA PHE A 89 44.25 16.53 -1.86
C PHE A 89 43.26 15.36 -2.00
N ARG A 90 43.15 14.49 -0.98
CA ARG A 90 42.16 13.41 -0.97
C ARG A 90 40.74 13.96 -1.06
N PHE A 91 40.45 15.03 -0.31
CA PHE A 91 39.14 15.68 -0.34
C PHE A 91 38.83 16.28 -1.72
N ALA A 92 39.81 16.97 -2.34
CA ALA A 92 39.68 17.49 -3.70
C ALA A 92 39.45 16.37 -4.73
N GLN A 93 40.12 15.23 -4.58
CA GLN A 93 39.91 14.07 -5.45
C GLN A 93 38.51 13.47 -5.28
N ILE A 94 38.01 13.39 -4.05
CA ILE A 94 36.63 12.96 -3.75
C ILE A 94 35.62 13.93 -4.38
N LEU A 95 35.81 15.24 -4.23
CA LEU A 95 34.95 16.25 -4.85
C LEU A 95 34.94 16.12 -6.39
N LYS A 96 36.11 15.86 -6.99
CA LYS A 96 36.24 15.62 -8.42
C LYS A 96 35.50 14.36 -8.87
N GLU A 97 35.54 13.27 -8.09
CA GLU A 97 34.75 12.05 -8.35
C GLU A 97 33.24 12.28 -8.26
N PHE A 98 32.81 13.25 -7.45
CA PHE A 98 31.42 13.71 -7.41
C PHE A 98 31.04 14.68 -8.54
N GLY A 99 31.96 15.01 -9.46
CA GLY A 99 31.70 15.93 -10.58
C GLY A 99 31.78 17.41 -10.20
N ILE A 100 32.26 17.72 -8.99
CA ILE A 100 32.53 19.08 -8.53
C ILE A 100 33.97 19.40 -8.93
N ASN A 101 34.14 19.88 -10.15
CA ASN A 101 35.42 20.41 -10.60
C ASN A 101 35.62 21.79 -9.99
N ASP A 102 36.55 21.90 -9.05
CA ASP A 102 36.92 23.18 -8.48
C ASP A 102 37.52 24.07 -9.59
N GLU A 103 36.90 25.23 -9.86
CA GLU A 103 37.36 26.22 -10.86
C GLU A 103 38.71 26.89 -10.49
N PHE A 104 39.46 26.36 -9.52
CA PHE A 104 40.80 26.85 -9.16
C PHE A 104 41.88 26.42 -10.15
N GLU A 105 41.57 25.57 -11.12
CA GLU A 105 42.39 25.46 -12.33
C GLU A 105 42.10 26.71 -13.17
N ASP A 106 42.76 27.83 -12.81
CA ASP A 106 42.76 29.07 -13.57
C ASP A 106 42.85 28.75 -15.06
N GLY A 107 41.90 29.28 -15.82
CA GLY A 107 41.68 29.03 -17.26
C GLY A 107 42.90 29.30 -18.11
N ASN A 108 43.83 28.35 -18.12
CA ASN A 108 44.93 28.30 -19.05
C ASN A 108 44.52 27.30 -20.14
N ASP A 109 43.83 27.83 -21.15
CA ASP A 109 43.52 27.20 -22.44
C ASP A 109 44.83 26.86 -23.19
N SER A 110 45.60 25.93 -22.62
CA SER A 110 46.67 25.25 -23.33
C SER A 110 46.62 23.77 -22.97
N ALA A 111 45.96 23.00 -23.84
CA ALA A 111 46.28 21.61 -24.03
C ALA A 111 47.82 21.46 -24.24
N PRO A 112 48.45 20.29 -23.97
CA PRO A 112 47.86 18.95 -23.79
C PRO A 112 48.46 18.13 -22.62
N ARG A 113 47.77 17.05 -22.21
CA ARG A 113 48.33 15.70 -21.91
C ARG A 113 47.30 14.84 -21.14
N GLN A 114 46.59 14.00 -21.88
CA GLN A 114 45.77 12.90 -21.33
C GLN A 114 46.34 11.51 -21.68
N ASP A 115 47.64 11.43 -22.02
CA ASP A 115 48.23 10.26 -22.68
C ASP A 115 49.01 9.28 -21.77
N LEU A 116 48.78 9.29 -20.45
CA LEU A 116 49.49 8.36 -19.53
C LEU A 116 48.58 7.39 -18.77
N LEU A 117 47.25 7.53 -18.87
CA LEU A 117 46.30 6.66 -18.16
C LEU A 117 45.51 5.73 -19.09
N GLU A 118 45.49 5.97 -20.41
CA GLU A 118 44.92 5.03 -21.38
C GLU A 118 45.86 3.87 -21.75
N GLU A 119 47.17 4.05 -21.59
CA GLU A 119 48.16 3.02 -21.94
C GLU A 119 48.21 1.85 -20.93
N ILE A 120 47.64 2.01 -19.73
CA ILE A 120 47.54 0.93 -18.72
C ILE A 120 46.24 0.13 -18.86
N LYS A 121 45.24 0.60 -19.61
CA LYS A 121 43.94 -0.08 -19.76
C LYS A 121 43.84 -0.98 -21.00
N ASN A 122 44.74 -0.84 -21.98
CA ASN A 122 44.61 -1.53 -23.27
C ASN A 122 45.46 -2.82 -23.41
N GLU A 123 46.13 -3.28 -22.36
CA GLU A 123 46.83 -4.58 -22.34
C GLU A 123 46.09 -5.63 -21.49
N THR A 124 44.79 -5.87 -21.69
CA THR A 124 44.23 -7.19 -21.37
C THR A 124 42.92 -7.47 -22.11
N ILE A 125 42.87 -8.66 -22.73
CA ILE A 125 41.69 -9.35 -23.27
C ILE A 125 41.26 -8.89 -24.67
N GLY A 126 42.01 -9.35 -25.68
CA GLY A 126 41.38 -9.73 -26.93
C GLY A 126 40.66 -11.06 -26.72
N TRP A 127 39.41 -11.18 -27.15
CA TRP A 127 38.79 -12.42 -27.60
C TRP A 127 37.90 -12.10 -28.82
N ASP A 128 38.26 -12.79 -29.89
CA ASP A 128 37.65 -12.85 -31.21
C ASP A 128 36.30 -13.59 -31.15
N GLY A 129 35.35 -13.22 -32.00
CA GLY A 129 34.02 -13.84 -31.97
C GLY A 129 32.96 -13.26 -32.91
N GLY A 130 33.17 -13.39 -34.22
CA GLY A 130 32.12 -13.94 -35.10
C GLY A 130 30.92 -13.07 -35.51
N LYS A 131 31.08 -12.35 -36.63
CA LYS A 131 29.99 -11.81 -37.46
C LYS A 131 29.21 -12.91 -38.20
N LYS A 132 27.88 -12.94 -38.05
CA LYS A 132 26.85 -13.22 -39.08
C LYS A 132 25.58 -12.51 -38.58
N GLY A 133 24.85 -11.66 -39.29
CA GLY A 133 24.63 -11.51 -40.73
C GLY A 133 23.16 -11.79 -41.00
N TYR A 134 22.27 -10.80 -40.82
CA TYR A 134 20.93 -10.76 -41.41
C TYR A 134 20.49 -9.30 -41.61
N GLU A 135 20.45 -8.89 -42.87
CA GLU A 135 19.75 -7.72 -43.39
C GLU A 135 18.23 -7.97 -43.46
N VAL A 136 17.47 -6.94 -43.87
CA VAL A 136 16.01 -6.90 -44.20
C VAL A 136 15.18 -6.40 -42.98
N LEU A 137 14.51 -5.24 -42.95
CA LEU A 137 13.80 -4.41 -43.93
C LEU A 137 13.86 -2.92 -43.51
N LYS A 138 14.07 -2.03 -44.48
CA LYS A 138 13.90 -0.57 -44.32
C LYS A 138 12.43 -0.21 -44.56
N SER A 139 11.80 0.50 -43.62
CA SER A 139 10.65 1.35 -43.90
C SER A 139 11.03 2.79 -43.61
N GLN A 140 10.95 3.62 -44.66
CA GLN A 140 10.95 5.06 -44.58
C GLN A 140 9.80 5.51 -43.69
N ASP A 141 10.07 6.35 -42.69
CA ASP A 141 9.11 7.40 -42.38
C ASP A 141 9.78 8.66 -41.84
N THR A 142 9.12 9.76 -42.14
CA THR A 142 9.63 11.12 -42.24
C THR A 142 9.66 11.89 -40.93
N GLY A 143 10.66 12.78 -40.80
CA GLY A 143 10.43 14.17 -40.40
C GLY A 143 10.45 14.52 -38.90
N LEU A 144 11.57 15.15 -38.49
CA LEU A 144 11.63 16.37 -37.64
C LEU A 144 10.82 16.32 -36.31
N THR A 145 11.47 16.11 -35.16
CA THR A 145 12.16 17.19 -34.43
C THR A 145 13.16 16.61 -33.43
N LYS A 146 14.45 16.90 -33.61
CA LYS A 146 15.49 16.67 -32.60
C LYS A 146 15.28 17.65 -31.43
N ARG A 147 14.48 17.27 -30.44
CA ARG A 147 14.69 17.77 -29.07
C ARG A 147 15.96 17.10 -28.57
N ARG A 148 17.01 17.89 -28.34
CA ARG A 148 18.10 17.51 -27.43
C ARG A 148 17.46 17.21 -26.08
N ASN A 149 17.24 15.93 -25.78
CA ASN A 149 17.16 15.49 -24.41
C ASN A 149 18.54 15.75 -23.82
N GLN A 150 18.66 16.86 -23.10
CA GLN A 150 19.65 16.94 -22.03
C GLN A 150 19.34 15.74 -21.15
N ASP A 151 20.25 14.76 -21.15
CA ASP A 151 20.33 13.80 -20.05
C ASP A 151 20.50 14.62 -18.77
N THR A 152 19.38 14.94 -18.13
CA THR A 152 19.34 15.27 -16.72
C THR A 152 19.71 13.97 -16.02
N THR A 153 21.00 13.67 -16.05
CA THR A 153 21.64 12.76 -15.11
C THR A 153 21.11 13.23 -13.78
N THR A 154 20.22 12.44 -13.17
CA THR A 154 19.58 12.74 -11.90
C THR A 154 20.72 12.90 -10.91
N LYS A 155 21.17 14.15 -10.74
CA LYS A 155 22.20 14.50 -9.79
C LYS A 155 21.65 14.04 -8.45
N ASN A 156 22.32 13.06 -7.85
CA ASN A 156 21.94 12.50 -6.56
C ASN A 156 21.64 13.64 -5.59
N GLU A 157 20.62 13.50 -4.74
CA GLU A 157 20.28 14.50 -3.71
C GLU A 157 21.49 14.84 -2.83
N LEU A 158 22.38 13.87 -2.60
CA LEU A 158 23.67 14.06 -1.93
C LEU A 158 24.60 15.04 -2.67
N HIS A 159 24.59 15.05 -4.00
CA HIS A 159 25.37 16.00 -4.80
C HIS A 159 24.87 17.43 -4.55
N PHE A 160 23.55 17.65 -4.58
CA PHE A 160 22.98 18.97 -4.30
C PHE A 160 23.28 19.41 -2.87
N PHE A 161 23.21 18.50 -1.90
CA PHE A 161 23.54 18.79 -0.51
C PHE A 161 25.01 19.19 -0.32
N ILE A 162 25.96 18.44 -0.88
CA ILE A 162 27.40 18.74 -0.79
C ILE A 162 27.73 20.05 -1.52
N GLU A 163 27.15 20.27 -2.71
CA GLU A 163 27.31 21.49 -3.49
C GLU A 163 26.76 22.71 -2.74
N ASP A 164 25.62 22.58 -2.06
CA ASP A 164 25.02 23.66 -1.27
C ASP A 164 25.82 23.97 -0.01
N ILE A 165 26.33 22.96 0.71
CA ILE A 165 27.26 23.17 1.84
C ILE A 165 28.52 23.91 1.37
N TYR A 166 29.13 23.46 0.28
CA TYR A 166 30.34 24.06 -0.26
C TYR A 166 30.11 25.53 -0.66
N ASN A 167 29.02 25.80 -1.40
CA ASN A 167 28.65 27.14 -1.83
C ASN A 167 28.34 28.06 -0.65
N ASN A 168 27.70 27.56 0.41
CA ASN A 168 27.47 28.34 1.63
C ASN A 168 28.77 28.62 2.38
N CYS A 169 29.66 27.64 2.53
CA CYS A 169 30.99 27.87 3.10
C CYS A 169 31.76 28.94 2.32
N LYS A 170 31.72 28.88 0.98
CA LYS A 170 32.32 29.88 0.09
C LYS A 170 31.68 31.27 0.27
N LYS A 171 30.35 31.35 0.31
CA LYS A 171 29.58 32.60 0.49
C LYS A 171 29.91 33.30 1.80
N TYR A 172 30.13 32.55 2.87
CA TYR A 172 30.47 33.09 4.20
C TYR A 172 31.98 33.14 4.47
N ASN A 173 32.81 32.86 3.47
CA ASN A 173 34.27 32.89 3.57
C ASN A 173 34.82 31.95 4.68
N ILE A 174 34.11 30.86 4.94
CA ILE A 174 34.47 29.82 5.90
C ILE A 174 35.53 28.94 5.25
N LYS A 175 36.73 28.89 5.83
CA LYS A 175 37.80 28.06 5.27
C LYS A 175 37.46 26.58 5.44
N PRO A 176 37.85 25.69 4.51
CA PRO A 176 37.65 24.24 4.66
C PRO A 176 38.18 23.68 5.99
N SER A 177 39.26 24.26 6.52
CA SER A 177 39.80 23.91 7.84
C SER A 177 38.84 24.21 8.99
N ASP A 178 38.05 25.28 8.90
CA ASP A 178 37.07 25.66 9.91
C ASP A 178 35.85 24.73 9.86
N PHE A 179 35.44 24.31 8.66
CA PHE A 179 34.37 23.33 8.47
C PHE A 179 34.73 21.94 9.05
N ILE A 180 35.94 21.45 8.79
CA ILE A 180 36.44 20.21 9.40
C ILE A 180 36.49 20.35 10.93
N ARG A 181 36.89 21.52 11.44
CA ARG A 181 36.88 21.80 12.88
C ARG A 181 35.46 21.76 13.45
N TRP A 182 34.46 22.31 12.76
CA TRP A 182 33.06 22.28 13.19
C TRP A 182 32.48 20.86 13.20
N ILE A 183 32.77 20.04 12.19
CA ILE A 183 32.36 18.63 12.17
C ILE A 183 32.96 17.89 13.37
N LYS A 184 34.24 18.15 13.65
CA LYS A 184 34.93 17.56 14.80
C LYS A 184 34.34 18.07 16.12
N ASP A 185 34.13 19.36 16.28
CA ASP A 185 33.55 19.98 17.47
C ASP A 185 32.12 19.42 17.71
N LEU A 186 31.30 19.28 16.66
CA LEU A 186 29.96 18.65 16.74
C LEU A 186 30.04 17.17 17.14
N SER A 187 30.99 16.42 16.56
CA SER A 187 31.21 15.01 16.90
C SER A 187 31.74 14.82 18.32
N ASP A 188 32.56 15.74 18.83
CA ASP A 188 33.14 15.71 20.17
C ASP A 188 32.11 16.17 21.22
N PHE A 189 31.13 17.00 20.86
CA PHE A 189 30.01 17.41 21.71
C PHE A 189 28.90 16.36 21.84
N TYR A 190 28.74 15.48 20.85
CA TYR A 190 27.65 14.50 20.79
C TYR A 190 27.61 13.51 21.98
N PRO A 191 28.74 12.96 22.48
CA PRO A 191 28.74 12.06 23.64
C PRO A 191 28.29 12.72 24.94
N SER A 192 28.48 14.04 25.08
CA SER A 192 28.03 14.82 26.25
C SER A 192 26.51 14.96 26.30
N LEU A 193 25.86 15.13 25.15
CA LEU A 193 24.40 15.26 25.04
C LEU A 193 23.68 13.94 25.32
N GLU A 194 24.27 12.81 24.91
CA GLU A 194 23.69 11.47 25.10
C GLU A 194 23.71 11.03 26.58
N CYS A 195 24.74 11.44 27.33
CA CYS A 195 24.80 11.23 28.79
C CYS A 195 23.81 12.10 29.56
N GLU A 196 23.56 13.34 29.10
CA GLU A 196 22.68 14.28 29.78
C GLU A 196 21.19 13.92 29.56
N PHE A 197 20.81 13.53 28.33
CA PHE A 197 19.45 13.07 28.00
C PHE A 197 19.03 11.80 28.76
N LEU A 198 19.93 10.83 28.93
CA LEU A 198 19.65 9.61 29.70
C LEU A 198 19.60 9.86 31.22
N SER A 199 20.26 10.91 31.71
CA SER A 199 20.24 11.29 33.13
C SER A 199 18.96 12.03 33.53
N ILE A 200 18.37 12.80 32.60
CA ILE A 200 17.13 13.57 32.80
C ILE A 200 15.90 12.65 32.88
N ILE A 201 15.89 11.52 32.16
CA ILE A 201 14.76 10.57 32.16
C ILE A 201 14.72 9.70 33.44
N LYS A 202 15.80 9.67 34.23
CA LYS A 202 15.94 8.73 35.37
C LYS A 202 15.96 9.37 36.77
N LYS A 203 15.78 10.67 36.93
CA LYS A 203 15.82 11.31 38.26
C LYS A 203 14.60 12.17 38.53
N GLU A 204 13.75 11.71 39.44
CA GLU A 204 12.93 12.57 40.30
C GLU A 204 13.84 13.52 41.10
N PRO A 205 13.39 14.75 41.40
CA PRO A 205 14.24 15.78 41.98
C PRO A 205 14.36 15.58 43.50
N ASP A 206 15.41 14.88 43.94
CA ASP A 206 15.79 14.84 45.35
C ASP A 206 16.72 16.03 45.66
N LEU A 207 16.16 17.05 46.30
CA LEU A 207 16.90 18.18 46.86
C LEU A 207 17.72 17.69 48.06
N SER A 208 19.00 17.36 47.84
CA SER A 208 19.99 17.33 48.92
C SER A 208 21.16 18.23 48.55
N LEU A 209 21.21 19.39 49.22
CA LEU A 209 22.36 20.29 49.21
C LEU A 209 23.58 19.54 49.79
N SER A 210 24.59 19.34 48.96
CA SER A 210 25.93 18.94 49.40
C SER A 210 26.53 20.06 50.25
N THR A 211 26.87 19.74 51.50
CA THR A 211 27.63 20.61 52.41
C THR A 211 29.10 20.20 52.34
N ASP A 212 29.84 20.78 51.40
CA ASP A 212 31.28 20.59 51.30
C ASP A 212 32.04 21.72 52.00
N LYS A 213 32.67 21.35 53.12
CA LYS A 213 34.04 21.67 53.58
C LYS A 213 34.55 23.13 53.65
N GLU A 214 33.78 24.14 53.29
CA GLU A 214 34.22 25.55 53.42
C GLU A 214 33.99 26.17 54.81
N ASP A 215 33.24 25.48 55.70
CA ASP A 215 32.91 26.00 57.04
C ASP A 215 34.02 25.82 58.10
N GLU A 216 35.06 25.02 57.82
CA GLU A 216 36.11 24.74 58.81
C GLU A 216 37.07 25.95 59.01
N PHE A 217 37.18 26.84 58.02
CA PHE A 217 37.99 28.06 58.12
C PHE A 217 37.22 29.23 58.75
N ALA A 218 35.91 29.35 58.47
CA ALA A 218 35.06 30.35 59.10
C ALA A 218 34.94 30.11 60.63
N ASN A 219 34.89 28.84 61.05
CA ASN A 219 34.87 28.48 62.47
C ASN A 219 36.17 28.84 63.22
N ARG A 220 37.35 28.75 62.59
CA ARG A 220 38.62 29.16 63.25
C ARG A 220 38.70 30.66 63.52
N ILE A 221 38.06 31.49 62.70
CA ILE A 221 38.07 32.95 62.85
C ILE A 221 37.09 33.39 63.95
N TYR A 222 35.93 32.75 64.05
CA TYR A 222 34.98 32.98 65.15
C TYR A 222 35.54 32.57 66.52
N LEU A 223 36.28 31.46 66.59
CA LEU A 223 36.98 31.03 67.82
C LEU A 223 38.05 32.03 68.31
N ARG A 224 38.72 32.74 67.40
CA ARG A 224 39.72 33.76 67.76
C ARG A 224 39.10 35.05 68.31
N ARG A 225 37.91 35.45 67.83
CA ARG A 225 37.16 36.59 68.40
C ARG A 225 36.58 36.28 69.77
N ALA A 226 36.23 35.03 70.07
CA ALA A 226 35.75 34.62 71.39
C ALA A 226 36.86 34.63 72.45
N GLN A 227 38.05 34.10 72.16
CA GLN A 227 39.18 34.07 73.11
C GLN A 227 39.71 35.47 73.50
N ASN A 228 39.62 36.45 72.61
CA ASN A 228 40.00 37.84 72.93
C ASN A 228 38.96 38.59 73.77
N ARG A 229 37.70 38.11 73.86
CA ARG A 229 36.71 38.66 74.80
C ARG A 229 36.90 38.12 76.21
N GLU A 230 37.27 36.85 76.37
CA GLU A 230 37.55 36.26 77.68
C GLU A 230 38.79 36.88 78.36
N ASN A 231 39.81 37.29 77.60
CA ASN A 231 40.98 37.96 78.17
C ASN A 231 40.72 39.40 78.65
N ASN A 232 39.69 40.09 78.14
CA ASN A 232 39.31 41.42 78.63
C ASN A 232 38.51 41.37 79.94
N ASP A 233 37.74 40.30 80.19
CA ASP A 233 37.04 40.08 81.46
C ASP A 233 37.98 39.73 82.63
N VAL A 234 39.17 39.20 82.34
CA VAL A 234 40.20 38.92 83.37
C VAL A 234 40.89 40.22 83.85
N ILE A 235 40.95 41.26 83.02
CA ILE A 235 41.55 42.55 83.41
C ILE A 235 40.58 43.38 84.27
N LEU A 236 39.26 43.26 84.08
CA LEU A 236 38.27 43.96 84.91
C LEU A 236 38.05 43.34 86.31
N LYS A 237 38.32 42.04 86.50
CA LYS A 237 38.12 41.38 87.80
C LYS A 237 39.19 41.65 88.87
N ASN A 238 40.28 42.33 88.53
CA ASN A 238 41.36 42.66 89.48
C ASN A 238 41.21 44.03 90.17
N TYR A 239 40.10 44.75 89.96
CA TYR A 239 39.83 46.03 90.63
C TYR A 239 38.68 46.00 91.67
N GLU A 240 38.02 44.85 91.88
CA GLU A 240 37.01 44.73 92.94
C GLU A 240 37.64 44.26 94.27
N VAL A 241 38.33 45.19 94.95
CA VAL A 241 38.61 45.07 96.38
C VAL A 241 37.48 45.75 97.17
N LYS A 242 36.68 44.90 97.81
CA LYS A 242 35.83 45.07 99.01
C LYS A 242 35.64 46.49 99.56
N GLY A 243 34.38 46.88 99.68
CA GLY A 243 33.92 47.94 100.58
C GLY A 243 32.39 47.95 100.71
N ASP A 244 31.85 47.07 101.55
CA ASP A 244 30.48 47.15 102.06
C ASP A 244 30.33 48.37 103.00
N THR A 245 29.29 49.18 102.79
CA THR A 245 28.30 49.69 103.77
C THR A 245 27.78 51.11 103.46
N SER A 246 26.47 51.18 103.23
CA SER A 246 25.50 52.12 103.83
C SER A 246 25.66 53.67 103.69
N ARG A 247 24.55 54.25 103.19
CA ARG A 247 23.92 55.55 103.56
C ARG A 247 24.47 56.88 103.01
N LYS A 248 23.53 57.55 102.32
CA LYS A 248 23.11 58.98 102.39
C LYS A 248 24.05 60.08 101.89
N GLN A 249 23.44 60.87 101.01
CA GLN A 249 23.45 62.35 100.91
C GLN A 249 24.75 63.06 100.50
N THR A 250 24.57 63.91 99.48
CA THR A 250 25.19 65.22 99.25
C THR A 250 26.71 65.32 99.40
N ASN A 251 27.40 65.56 98.28
CA ASN A 251 28.14 66.81 98.08
C ASN A 251 28.92 66.75 96.77
N GLU A 252 28.89 67.86 96.04
CA GLU A 252 29.97 68.31 95.18
C GLU A 252 31.29 68.14 95.93
N LYS A 253 32.05 67.09 95.58
CA LYS A 253 33.44 66.94 95.97
C LYS A 253 34.23 67.01 94.68
N ASN A 254 34.89 68.15 94.51
CA ASN A 254 36.13 68.28 93.77
C ASN A 254 36.89 66.96 93.88
N VAL A 255 36.98 66.23 92.77
CA VAL A 255 37.97 65.17 92.62
C VAL A 255 39.29 65.91 92.58
N SER A 256 39.87 66.13 93.76
CA SER A 256 41.28 66.42 93.88
C SER A 256 41.98 65.27 93.16
N ILE A 257 42.49 65.58 91.97
CA ILE A 257 43.49 64.77 91.31
C ILE A 257 44.65 64.76 92.29
N GLU A 258 44.67 63.77 93.19
CA GLU A 258 45.87 63.40 93.90
C GLU A 258 46.88 63.12 92.80
N ILE A 259 47.81 64.06 92.62
CA ILE A 259 48.92 63.92 91.70
C ILE A 259 49.61 62.63 92.16
N PRO A 260 49.56 61.55 91.37
CA PRO A 260 50.16 60.30 91.77
C PRO A 260 51.63 60.60 92.03
N PHE A 261 52.19 60.11 93.13
CA PHE A 261 53.64 60.19 93.36
C PHE A 261 54.36 59.86 92.05
N ILE A 262 55.40 60.62 91.67
CA ILE A 262 56.10 60.55 90.37
C ILE A 262 56.38 59.09 89.88
N SER A 263 56.50 58.13 90.80
CA SER A 263 56.56 56.69 90.56
C SER A 263 55.32 56.04 89.90
N GLN A 264 54.10 56.50 90.17
CA GLN A 264 52.84 55.94 89.64
C GLN A 264 52.50 56.48 88.24
N VAL A 265 52.89 57.72 87.94
CA VAL A 265 52.73 58.33 86.60
C VAL A 265 53.53 57.55 85.56
N SER A 266 54.73 57.09 85.90
CA SER A 266 55.58 56.26 85.03
C SER A 266 54.92 54.92 84.68
N TYR A 267 54.28 54.26 85.66
CA TYR A 267 53.53 53.01 85.44
C TYR A 267 52.33 53.22 84.50
N TYR A 268 51.56 54.29 84.73
CA TYR A 268 50.40 54.62 83.90
C TYR A 268 50.79 54.97 82.46
N ILE A 269 51.87 55.73 82.26
CA ILE A 269 52.41 56.02 80.92
C ILE A 269 52.85 54.73 80.22
N LYS A 270 53.44 53.77 80.94
CA LYS A 270 53.85 52.47 80.38
C LYS A 270 52.64 51.63 79.96
N GLN A 271 51.57 51.62 80.75
CA GLN A 271 50.31 50.94 80.41
C GLN A 271 49.66 51.55 79.17
N ILE A 272 49.52 52.88 79.11
CA ILE A 272 48.97 53.56 77.92
C ILE A 272 49.80 53.26 76.67
N LYS A 273 51.14 53.22 76.77
CA LYS A 273 52.01 52.86 75.64
C LYS A 273 51.80 51.42 75.18
N LEU A 274 51.56 50.50 76.11
CA LEU A 274 51.26 49.10 75.78
C LEU A 274 49.91 48.98 75.08
N GLU A 275 48.86 49.58 75.65
CA GLU A 275 47.52 49.61 75.04
C GLU A 275 47.56 50.26 73.65
N HIS A 276 48.31 51.35 73.49
CA HIS A 276 48.49 52.00 72.18
C HIS A 276 49.13 51.04 71.17
N LYS A 277 50.17 50.29 71.57
CA LYS A 277 50.83 49.32 70.72
C LYS A 277 49.90 48.16 70.35
N GLU A 278 49.10 47.66 71.29
CA GLU A 278 48.11 46.62 71.03
C GLU A 278 47.01 47.10 70.07
N ARG A 279 46.50 48.32 70.27
CA ARG A 279 45.53 48.94 69.36
C ARG A 279 46.11 49.16 67.96
N GLU A 280 47.38 49.55 67.85
CA GLU A 280 48.04 49.67 66.54
C GLU A 280 48.20 48.32 65.84
N GLN A 281 48.57 47.26 66.56
CA GLN A 281 48.63 45.90 66.03
C GLN A 281 47.25 45.41 65.58
N TYR A 282 46.22 45.65 66.39
CA TYR A 282 44.84 45.31 66.05
C TYR A 282 44.36 46.08 64.82
N ARG A 283 44.65 47.39 64.74
CA ARG A 283 44.36 48.22 63.57
C ARG A 283 45.04 47.66 62.33
N LYS A 284 46.31 47.25 62.42
CA LYS A 284 47.03 46.63 61.30
C LYS A 284 46.39 45.30 60.87
N SER A 285 46.04 44.45 61.83
CA SER A 285 45.32 43.20 61.55
C SER A 285 43.98 43.43 60.87
N LEU A 286 43.24 44.48 61.26
CA LEU A 286 41.99 44.85 60.60
C LEU A 286 42.21 45.34 59.17
N TYR A 287 43.26 46.14 58.91
CA TYR A 287 43.61 46.55 57.56
C TYR A 287 43.96 45.35 56.67
N ASP A 288 44.70 44.38 57.20
CA ASP A 288 45.03 43.15 56.48
C ASP A 288 43.77 42.31 56.19
N GLU A 289 42.83 42.21 57.14
CA GLU A 289 41.54 41.51 56.97
C GLU A 289 40.65 42.21 55.93
N ILE A 290 40.57 43.54 55.95
CA ILE A 290 39.84 44.33 54.96
C ILE A 290 40.45 44.11 53.57
N SER A 291 41.77 44.22 53.43
CA SER A 291 42.45 44.02 52.15
C SER A 291 42.26 42.59 51.61
N PHE A 292 42.31 41.57 52.48
CA PHE A 292 42.02 40.20 52.10
C PHE A 292 40.57 40.01 51.63
N ALA A 293 39.60 40.59 52.34
CA ALA A 293 38.18 40.53 51.98
C ALA A 293 37.89 41.25 50.65
N GLU A 294 38.51 42.41 50.42
CA GLU A 294 38.41 43.16 49.15
C GLU A 294 38.97 42.35 47.98
N ASN A 295 40.13 41.73 48.13
CA ASN A 295 40.71 40.86 47.11
C ASN A 295 39.82 39.64 46.82
N LYS A 296 39.22 39.02 47.86
CA LYS A 296 38.29 37.90 47.67
C LYS A 296 37.02 38.35 46.94
N LYS A 297 36.49 39.53 47.25
CA LYS A 297 35.35 40.12 46.55
C LYS A 297 35.65 40.32 45.07
N ILE A 298 36.79 40.95 44.73
CA ILE A 298 37.20 41.19 43.33
C ILE A 298 37.34 39.85 42.56
N ASN A 299 37.92 38.83 43.20
CA ASN A 299 38.06 37.52 42.57
C ASN A 299 36.70 36.85 42.31
N LEU A 300 35.78 36.93 43.26
CA LEU A 300 34.41 36.42 43.09
C LEU A 300 33.64 37.18 42.01
N GLU A 301 33.78 38.50 41.92
CA GLU A 301 33.17 39.32 40.87
C GLU A 301 33.71 38.94 39.48
N ASN A 302 35.01 38.69 39.36
CA ASN A 302 35.61 38.22 38.10
C ASN A 302 35.11 36.83 37.70
N ASN A 303 35.05 35.88 38.64
CA ASN A 303 34.54 34.52 38.38
C ASN A 303 33.06 34.55 37.99
N LEU A 304 32.27 35.41 38.65
CA LEU A 304 30.85 35.60 38.30
C LEU A 304 30.72 36.13 36.88
N LYS A 305 31.52 37.14 36.51
CA LYS A 305 31.53 37.69 35.16
C LYS A 305 31.91 36.64 34.11
N GLU A 306 32.97 35.87 34.35
CA GLU A 306 33.39 34.78 33.44
C GLU A 306 32.28 33.72 33.26
N THR A 307 31.55 33.41 34.34
CA THR A 307 30.43 32.45 34.29
C THR A 307 29.25 33.02 33.49
N ILE A 308 28.95 34.30 33.66
CA ILE A 308 27.92 35.01 32.88
C ILE A 308 28.29 35.00 31.39
N ASP A 309 29.55 35.30 31.07
CA ASP A 309 30.03 35.31 29.67
C ASP A 309 29.95 33.92 29.03
N LYS A 310 30.30 32.84 29.76
CA LYS A 310 30.12 31.45 29.31
C LYS A 310 28.66 31.11 29.06
N ASN A 311 27.77 31.50 29.97
CA ASN A 311 26.34 31.23 29.84
C ASN A 311 25.73 31.97 28.64
N ASN A 312 26.13 33.23 28.41
CA ASN A 312 25.72 33.99 27.24
C ASN A 312 26.18 33.34 25.94
N ASN A 313 27.41 32.79 25.89
CA ASN A 313 27.88 32.04 24.72
C ASN A 313 27.07 30.75 24.48
N ILE A 314 26.65 30.05 25.53
CA ILE A 314 25.79 28.86 25.39
C ILE A 314 24.42 29.25 24.83
N LEU A 315 23.84 30.34 25.36
CA LEU A 315 22.56 30.86 24.87
C LEU A 315 22.62 31.27 23.39
N THR A 316 23.67 31.96 22.96
CA THR A 316 23.81 32.34 21.54
C THR A 316 23.97 31.12 20.63
N HIS A 317 24.65 30.06 21.07
CA HIS A 317 24.72 28.79 20.34
C HIS A 317 23.37 28.08 20.24
N LEU A 318 22.57 28.08 21.32
CA LEU A 318 21.22 27.51 21.32
C LEU A 318 20.27 28.28 20.40
N GLU A 319 20.33 29.61 20.42
CA GLU A 319 19.56 30.46 19.52
C GLU A 319 19.93 30.20 18.06
N TRP A 320 21.23 30.09 17.76
CA TRP A 320 21.71 29.74 16.42
C TRP A 320 21.21 28.36 15.97
N TYR A 321 21.28 27.34 16.84
CA TYR A 321 20.78 25.99 16.53
C TYR A 321 19.28 25.99 16.24
N ASN A 322 18.49 26.69 17.06
CA ASN A 322 17.04 26.80 16.85
C ASN A 322 16.70 27.55 15.56
N PHE A 323 17.44 28.62 15.25
CA PHE A 323 17.29 29.34 13.99
C PHE A 323 17.63 28.44 12.79
N LEU A 324 18.73 27.69 12.86
CA LEU A 324 19.12 26.74 11.80
C LEU A 324 18.06 25.67 11.60
N LYS A 325 17.55 25.09 12.69
CA LYS A 325 16.47 24.10 12.66
C LYS A 325 15.21 24.63 12.00
N GLN A 326 14.77 25.85 12.35
CA GLN A 326 13.62 26.50 11.72
C GLN A 326 13.88 26.77 10.24
N ASN A 327 15.04 27.32 9.90
CA ASN A 327 15.40 27.64 8.53
C ASN A 327 15.41 26.41 7.62
N LEU A 328 15.96 25.29 8.08
CA LEU A 328 15.99 24.02 7.34
C LEU A 328 14.59 23.41 7.18
N ALA A 329 13.75 23.50 8.20
CA ALA A 329 12.36 23.07 8.11
C ALA A 329 11.57 23.92 7.10
N ASP A 330 11.68 25.25 7.20
CA ASP A 330 10.89 26.19 6.40
C ASP A 330 11.33 26.24 4.93
N ASN A 331 12.64 26.24 4.67
CA ASN A 331 13.17 26.44 3.31
C ASN A 331 13.42 25.13 2.55
N HIS A 332 13.70 24.03 3.26
CA HIS A 332 14.12 22.77 2.64
C HIS A 332 13.23 21.58 3.00
N ASN A 333 12.19 21.78 3.81
CA ASN A 333 11.31 20.72 4.30
C ASN A 333 12.08 19.57 4.99
N MET A 334 13.23 19.91 5.59
CA MET A 334 14.07 18.97 6.34
C MET A 334 13.83 19.16 7.84
N ASN A 335 13.22 18.16 8.47
CA ASN A 335 13.09 18.15 9.92
C ASN A 335 14.39 17.60 10.55
N LEU A 336 15.19 18.48 11.13
CA LEU A 336 16.49 18.12 11.71
C LEU A 336 16.39 16.99 12.75
N ASP A 337 15.31 16.95 13.54
CA ASP A 337 15.14 15.92 14.57
C ASP A 337 14.97 14.52 13.96
N ASP A 338 14.22 14.43 12.87
CA ASP A 338 13.97 13.16 12.16
C ASP A 338 15.24 12.73 11.39
N GLU A 339 15.88 13.67 10.72
CA GLU A 339 17.11 13.43 9.95
C GLU A 339 18.29 13.03 10.86
N ILE A 340 18.40 13.59 12.06
CA ILE A 340 19.42 13.17 13.04
C ILE A 340 19.24 11.69 13.41
N ILE A 341 17.99 11.21 13.53
CA ILE A 341 17.73 9.79 13.79
C ILE A 341 18.19 8.94 12.61
N VAL A 342 17.84 9.33 11.37
CA VAL A 342 18.30 8.63 10.16
C VAL A 342 19.83 8.63 10.09
N PHE A 343 20.47 9.77 10.29
CA PHE A 343 21.92 9.92 10.25
C PHE A 343 22.63 9.12 11.35
N SER A 344 22.11 9.13 12.57
CA SER A 344 22.64 8.30 13.67
C SER A 344 22.54 6.80 13.34
N SER A 345 21.48 6.39 12.63
CA SER A 345 21.32 5.01 12.17
C SER A 345 22.37 4.65 11.11
N ILE A 346 22.65 5.55 10.16
CA ILE A 346 23.70 5.40 9.14
C ILE A 346 25.09 5.29 9.80
N ILE A 347 25.40 6.17 10.78
CA ILE A 347 26.67 6.09 11.51
C ILE A 347 26.80 4.75 12.24
N ARG A 348 25.71 4.27 12.84
CA ARG A 348 25.68 2.96 13.52
C ARG A 348 25.85 1.81 12.52
N ASP A 349 25.37 1.94 11.31
CA ASP A 349 25.62 0.96 10.24
C ASP A 349 27.08 1.00 9.78
N PHE A 350 27.68 2.19 9.63
CA PHE A 350 29.12 2.32 9.34
C PHE A 350 29.99 1.74 10.45
N LYS A 351 29.54 1.82 11.71
CA LYS A 351 30.20 1.16 12.83
C LYS A 351 30.28 -0.35 12.67
N LYS A 352 29.29 -1.01 12.05
CA LYS A 352 29.32 -2.47 11.77
C LYS A 352 30.49 -2.84 10.84
N TYR A 353 30.86 -1.94 9.95
CA TYR A 353 32.01 -2.08 9.05
C TYR A 353 33.33 -1.58 9.63
N ASN A 354 33.38 -1.29 10.94
CA ASN A 354 34.52 -0.63 11.59
C ASN A 354 34.94 0.66 10.86
N TYR A 355 33.99 1.36 10.24
CA TYR A 355 34.24 2.54 9.42
C TYR A 355 35.22 2.29 8.26
N ASN A 356 35.36 1.05 7.78
CA ASN A 356 36.16 0.74 6.60
C ASN A 356 35.46 1.25 5.34
N PHE A 357 35.99 2.33 4.80
CA PHE A 357 35.49 3.01 3.62
C PHE A 357 35.32 2.08 2.39
N LEU A 358 36.24 1.13 2.18
CA LEU A 358 36.17 0.21 1.04
C LEU A 358 34.98 -0.74 1.15
N ASP A 359 34.71 -1.24 2.36
CA ASP A 359 33.60 -2.16 2.62
C ASP A 359 32.27 -1.43 2.47
N ILE A 360 32.16 -0.21 3.04
CA ILE A 360 30.96 0.64 2.92
C ILE A 360 30.66 0.96 1.45
N ILE A 361 31.67 1.36 0.66
CA ILE A 361 31.46 1.64 -0.77
C ILE A 361 31.00 0.41 -1.53
N ASN A 362 31.58 -0.76 -1.24
CA ASN A 362 31.21 -1.98 -1.93
C ASN A 362 29.76 -2.37 -1.63
N GLU A 363 29.31 -2.19 -0.39
CA GLU A 363 27.90 -2.40 -0.04
C GLU A 363 26.99 -1.38 -0.74
N TYR A 364 27.34 -0.09 -0.77
CA TYR A 364 26.56 0.92 -1.51
C TYR A 364 26.49 0.61 -3.01
N LYS A 365 27.57 0.11 -3.61
CA LYS A 365 27.57 -0.36 -5.01
C LYS A 365 26.61 -1.54 -5.19
N GLN A 366 26.60 -2.48 -4.25
CA GLN A 366 25.67 -3.61 -4.27
C GLN A 366 24.22 -3.14 -4.14
N ILE A 367 23.92 -2.24 -3.19
CA ILE A 367 22.58 -1.65 -3.02
C ILE A 367 22.13 -0.94 -4.30
N ARG A 368 23.02 -0.18 -4.94
CA ARG A 368 22.70 0.48 -6.21
C ARG A 368 22.44 -0.53 -7.34
N SER A 369 23.23 -1.59 -7.42
CA SER A 369 22.99 -2.68 -8.38
C SER A 369 21.63 -3.33 -8.16
N LEU A 370 21.27 -3.63 -6.91
CA LEU A 370 19.97 -4.20 -6.54
C LEU A 370 18.83 -3.22 -6.84
N SER A 371 19.03 -1.91 -6.64
CA SER A 371 18.04 -0.90 -7.02
C SER A 371 17.78 -0.90 -8.51
N HIS A 372 18.83 -0.98 -9.34
CA HIS A 372 18.68 -1.07 -10.80
C HIS A 372 17.98 -2.38 -11.23
N GLU A 373 18.30 -3.51 -10.60
CA GLU A 373 17.62 -4.78 -10.85
C GLU A 373 16.14 -4.73 -10.44
N ARG A 374 15.83 -4.14 -9.28
CA ARG A 374 14.45 -3.89 -8.85
C ARG A 374 13.69 -3.06 -9.88
N ASP A 375 14.29 -1.97 -10.36
CA ASP A 375 13.64 -1.08 -11.33
C ASP A 375 13.44 -1.81 -12.68
N HIS A 376 14.37 -2.66 -13.09
CA HIS A 376 14.20 -3.53 -14.26
C HIS A 376 13.03 -4.50 -14.08
N ILE A 377 12.96 -5.20 -12.94
CA ILE A 377 11.86 -6.13 -12.63
C ILE A 377 10.52 -5.39 -12.59
N GLN A 378 10.49 -4.18 -12.02
CA GLN A 378 9.27 -3.38 -11.99
C GLN A 378 8.81 -3.01 -13.40
N ASN A 379 9.73 -2.61 -14.29
CA ASN A 379 9.41 -2.36 -15.68
C ASN A 379 8.88 -3.63 -16.39
N ASP A 380 9.47 -4.80 -16.12
CA ASP A 380 8.98 -6.07 -16.68
C ASP A 380 7.56 -6.40 -16.18
N ILE A 381 7.27 -6.12 -14.91
CA ILE A 381 5.92 -6.26 -14.34
C ILE A 381 4.95 -5.32 -15.06
N ASP A 382 5.32 -4.05 -15.21
CA ASP A 382 4.48 -3.02 -15.83
C ASP A 382 4.18 -3.33 -17.30
N VAL A 383 5.14 -3.92 -18.02
CA VAL A 383 4.95 -4.40 -19.41
C VAL A 383 4.05 -5.64 -19.47
N ASN A 384 4.15 -6.55 -18.51
CA ASN A 384 3.39 -7.82 -18.52
C ASN A 384 1.95 -7.69 -18.00
N ILE A 385 1.65 -6.74 -17.12
CA ILE A 385 0.29 -6.45 -16.64
C ILE A 385 -0.73 -6.26 -17.78
N PRO A 386 -0.50 -5.40 -18.80
CA PRO A 386 -1.46 -5.21 -19.88
C PRO A 386 -1.59 -6.45 -20.78
N VAL A 387 -0.51 -7.22 -20.97
CA VAL A 387 -0.54 -8.49 -21.72
C VAL A 387 -1.45 -9.50 -21.00
N HIS A 388 -1.28 -9.63 -19.69
CA HIS A 388 -2.13 -10.48 -18.86
C HIS A 388 -3.60 -10.06 -18.91
N GLN A 389 -3.90 -8.77 -18.78
CA GLN A 389 -5.26 -8.24 -18.91
C GLN A 389 -5.88 -8.51 -20.29
N ASN A 390 -5.09 -8.41 -21.37
CA ASN A 390 -5.56 -8.73 -22.71
C ASN A 390 -5.87 -10.23 -22.88
N LEU A 391 -5.03 -11.11 -22.34
CA LEU A 391 -5.28 -12.55 -22.36
C LEU A 391 -6.56 -12.91 -21.57
N PHE A 392 -6.78 -12.29 -20.41
CA PHE A 392 -8.02 -12.47 -19.66
C PHE A 392 -9.27 -12.07 -20.47
N LYS A 393 -9.24 -10.92 -21.15
CA LYS A 393 -10.32 -10.50 -22.04
C LYS A 393 -10.60 -11.50 -23.17
N GLN A 394 -9.55 -12.12 -23.72
CA GLN A 394 -9.69 -13.15 -24.75
C GLN A 394 -10.31 -14.43 -24.18
N ILE A 395 -9.89 -14.87 -22.99
CA ILE A 395 -10.48 -16.01 -22.28
C ILE A 395 -11.97 -15.77 -22.04
N ASP A 396 -12.35 -14.60 -21.56
CA ASP A 396 -13.76 -14.24 -21.32
C ASP A 396 -14.57 -14.24 -22.63
N SER A 397 -14.01 -13.70 -23.71
CA SER A 397 -14.65 -13.74 -25.04
C SER A 397 -14.88 -15.17 -25.52
N PHE A 398 -13.88 -16.05 -25.39
CA PHE A 398 -14.01 -17.45 -25.78
C PHE A 398 -15.02 -18.21 -24.92
N ASN A 399 -15.07 -17.94 -23.61
CA ASN A 399 -16.07 -18.55 -22.73
C ASN A 399 -17.49 -18.15 -23.13
N CYS A 400 -17.72 -16.87 -23.44
CA CYS A 400 -19.01 -16.41 -23.97
C CYS A 400 -19.38 -17.12 -25.28
N GLN A 401 -18.45 -17.27 -26.22
CA GLN A 401 -18.69 -18.01 -27.47
C GLN A 401 -19.01 -19.50 -27.22
N LEU A 402 -18.32 -20.10 -26.25
CA LEU A 402 -18.50 -21.50 -25.87
C LEU A 402 -19.89 -21.69 -25.24
N ASP A 403 -20.35 -20.78 -24.40
CA ASP A 403 -21.69 -20.85 -23.80
C ASP A 403 -22.80 -20.65 -24.84
N VAL A 404 -22.64 -19.72 -25.79
CA VAL A 404 -23.55 -19.60 -26.94
C VAL A 404 -23.60 -20.91 -27.74
N SER A 405 -22.44 -21.52 -27.98
CA SER A 405 -22.34 -22.80 -28.69
C SER A 405 -23.00 -23.94 -27.92
N ARG A 406 -22.85 -23.99 -26.58
CA ARG A 406 -23.53 -24.97 -25.71
C ARG A 406 -25.04 -24.81 -25.74
N GLN A 407 -25.54 -23.58 -25.64
CA GLN A 407 -26.98 -23.31 -25.74
C GLN A 407 -27.52 -23.72 -27.11
N THR A 408 -26.81 -23.36 -28.17
CA THR A 408 -27.14 -23.74 -29.54
C THR A 408 -27.18 -25.26 -29.70
N MET A 409 -26.18 -25.97 -29.16
CA MET A 409 -26.12 -27.43 -29.18
C MET A 409 -27.28 -28.06 -28.39
N LYS A 410 -27.65 -27.48 -27.25
CA LYS A 410 -28.80 -27.92 -26.45
C LYS A 410 -30.10 -27.78 -27.25
N ILE A 411 -30.34 -26.63 -27.87
CA ILE A 411 -31.50 -26.39 -28.72
C ILE A 411 -31.53 -27.40 -29.89
N TYR A 412 -30.40 -27.64 -30.55
CA TYR A 412 -30.32 -28.65 -31.61
C TYR A 412 -30.62 -30.06 -31.09
N SER A 413 -30.14 -30.42 -29.89
CA SER A 413 -30.43 -31.72 -29.29
C SER A 413 -31.92 -31.89 -28.95
N GLU A 414 -32.58 -30.82 -28.49
CA GLU A 414 -34.02 -30.80 -28.22
C GLU A 414 -34.82 -30.93 -29.54
N LEU A 415 -34.44 -30.20 -30.59
CA LEU A 415 -35.06 -30.33 -31.93
C LEU A 415 -34.91 -31.76 -32.49
N ILE A 416 -33.74 -32.36 -32.34
CA ILE A 416 -33.51 -33.75 -32.75
C ILE A 416 -34.40 -34.70 -31.94
N ALA A 417 -34.50 -34.52 -30.62
CA ALA A 417 -35.36 -35.32 -29.75
C ALA A 417 -36.86 -35.19 -30.08
N MET A 418 -37.31 -34.00 -30.49
CA MET A 418 -38.66 -33.75 -31.02
C MET A 418 -38.88 -34.34 -32.42
N GLY A 419 -37.86 -34.97 -33.01
CA GLY A 419 -37.94 -35.59 -34.33
C GLY A 419 -37.72 -34.63 -35.49
N PHE A 420 -37.28 -33.39 -35.23
CA PHE A 420 -36.88 -32.37 -36.21
C PHE A 420 -35.36 -32.39 -36.45
N GLY A 421 -34.84 -33.51 -36.96
CA GLY A 421 -33.46 -33.57 -37.43
C GLY A 421 -33.20 -32.63 -38.63
N LEU A 422 -31.92 -32.36 -38.92
CA LEU A 422 -31.49 -31.44 -39.98
C LEU A 422 -32.16 -31.70 -41.35
N LYS A 423 -32.37 -32.98 -41.70
CA LYS A 423 -33.03 -33.38 -42.95
C LYS A 423 -34.48 -32.87 -43.02
N LYS A 424 -35.24 -33.03 -41.93
CA LYS A 424 -36.64 -32.61 -41.85
C LYS A 424 -36.78 -31.09 -41.77
N LEU A 425 -35.88 -30.41 -41.05
CA LEU A 425 -35.84 -28.93 -41.03
C LEU A 425 -35.56 -28.35 -42.41
N LYS A 426 -34.62 -28.94 -43.16
CA LYS A 426 -34.39 -28.54 -44.56
C LYS A 426 -35.61 -28.75 -45.44
N GLN A 427 -36.27 -29.90 -45.31
CA GLN A 427 -37.52 -30.18 -46.05
C GLN A 427 -38.59 -29.14 -45.71
N LEU A 428 -38.84 -28.87 -44.43
CA LEU A 428 -39.79 -27.84 -43.99
C LEU A 428 -39.45 -26.47 -44.57
N TYR A 429 -38.17 -26.06 -44.50
CA TYR A 429 -37.72 -24.81 -45.07
C TYR A 429 -37.97 -24.72 -46.58
N TYR A 430 -37.65 -25.78 -47.35
CA TYR A 430 -37.92 -25.81 -48.79
C TYR A 430 -39.41 -25.75 -49.10
N THR A 431 -40.26 -26.43 -48.33
CA THR A 431 -41.72 -26.33 -48.49
C THR A 431 -42.20 -24.91 -48.22
N ILE A 432 -41.77 -24.26 -47.13
CA ILE A 432 -42.13 -22.86 -46.84
C ILE A 432 -41.61 -21.94 -47.95
N PHE A 433 -40.40 -22.20 -48.46
CA PHE A 433 -39.81 -21.43 -49.55
C PHE A 433 -40.65 -21.54 -50.83
N GLU A 434 -41.05 -22.74 -51.24
CA GLU A 434 -41.94 -22.96 -52.39
C GLU A 434 -43.30 -22.26 -52.21
N ILE A 435 -43.90 -22.34 -51.01
CA ILE A 435 -45.13 -21.62 -50.67
C ILE A 435 -44.91 -20.11 -50.77
N SER A 436 -43.77 -19.59 -50.30
CA SER A 436 -43.45 -18.17 -50.37
C SER A 436 -43.37 -17.66 -51.81
N LEU A 437 -42.75 -18.44 -52.70
CA LEU A 437 -42.64 -18.13 -54.12
C LEU A 437 -44.01 -18.16 -54.81
N ALA A 438 -44.83 -19.16 -54.53
CA ALA A 438 -46.18 -19.30 -55.07
C ALA A 438 -47.11 -18.16 -54.64
N ASN A 439 -46.94 -17.63 -53.42
CA ASN A 439 -47.77 -16.57 -52.86
C ASN A 439 -47.16 -15.16 -52.96
N HIS A 440 -46.01 -15.01 -53.63
CA HIS A 440 -45.28 -13.75 -53.75
C HIS A 440 -44.95 -13.08 -52.39
N VAL A 441 -44.72 -13.88 -51.35
CA VAL A 441 -44.30 -13.40 -50.02
C VAL A 441 -42.78 -13.46 -49.94
N PRO A 442 -42.09 -12.41 -49.46
CA PRO A 442 -40.65 -12.46 -49.22
C PRO A 442 -40.27 -13.62 -48.29
N VAL A 443 -39.25 -14.40 -48.67
CA VAL A 443 -38.81 -15.63 -47.96
C VAL A 443 -38.55 -15.38 -46.47
N GLN A 444 -37.98 -14.23 -46.12
CA GLN A 444 -37.68 -13.83 -44.74
C GLN A 444 -38.95 -13.71 -43.88
N ASN A 445 -40.05 -13.25 -44.48
CA ASN A 445 -41.33 -13.07 -43.80
C ASN A 445 -42.21 -14.33 -43.87
N ALA A 446 -41.94 -15.21 -44.84
CA ALA A 446 -42.73 -16.43 -45.05
C ALA A 446 -42.62 -17.42 -43.90
N VAL A 447 -41.45 -17.57 -43.28
CA VAL A 447 -41.27 -18.46 -42.11
C VAL A 447 -42.07 -17.95 -40.91
N ALA A 448 -41.98 -16.65 -40.60
CA ALA A 448 -42.73 -16.05 -39.50
C ALA A 448 -44.25 -16.14 -39.74
N LYS A 449 -44.68 -15.83 -40.97
CA LYS A 449 -46.10 -15.93 -41.35
C LYS A 449 -46.60 -17.37 -41.24
N PHE A 450 -45.84 -18.36 -41.72
CA PHE A 450 -46.20 -19.77 -41.63
C PHE A 450 -46.37 -20.25 -40.18
N LEU A 451 -45.47 -19.85 -39.28
CA LEU A 451 -45.57 -20.20 -37.86
C LEU A 451 -46.79 -19.55 -37.21
N ASN A 452 -47.06 -18.27 -37.50
CA ASN A 452 -48.26 -17.59 -37.01
C ASN A 452 -49.53 -18.23 -37.56
N ASP A 453 -49.55 -18.59 -38.85
CA ASP A 453 -50.69 -19.27 -39.46
C ASP A 453 -50.94 -20.64 -38.81
N ILE A 454 -49.89 -21.37 -38.41
CA ILE A 454 -50.04 -22.58 -37.59
C ILE A 454 -50.62 -22.22 -36.21
N GLU A 455 -50.04 -21.25 -35.50
CA GLU A 455 -50.50 -20.89 -34.16
C GLU A 455 -51.98 -20.45 -34.15
N ASP A 456 -52.39 -19.63 -35.13
CA ASP A 456 -53.74 -19.07 -35.21
C ASP A 456 -54.76 -20.04 -35.80
N GLN A 457 -54.37 -20.88 -36.78
CA GLN A 457 -55.32 -21.70 -37.54
C GLN A 457 -55.28 -23.19 -37.19
N TYR A 458 -54.27 -23.66 -36.45
CA TYR A 458 -54.17 -25.10 -36.16
C TYR A 458 -55.34 -25.59 -35.30
N ASP A 459 -55.67 -24.87 -34.24
CA ASP A 459 -56.77 -25.27 -33.34
C ASP A 459 -58.13 -25.20 -34.03
N SER A 460 -58.35 -24.20 -34.88
CA SER A 460 -59.59 -24.11 -35.67
C SER A 460 -59.70 -25.26 -36.67
N LYS A 461 -58.60 -25.64 -37.34
CA LYS A 461 -58.55 -26.80 -38.26
C LYS A 461 -58.75 -28.13 -37.54
N LEU A 462 -58.18 -28.30 -36.35
CA LEU A 462 -58.41 -29.50 -35.55
C LEU A 462 -59.88 -29.60 -35.09
N GLY A 463 -60.48 -28.47 -34.70
CA GLY A 463 -61.90 -28.39 -34.36
C GLY A 463 -62.83 -28.77 -35.53
N PHE A 464 -62.46 -28.45 -36.77
CA PHE A 464 -63.22 -28.87 -37.95
C PHE A 464 -63.21 -30.39 -38.15
N GLU A 465 -62.12 -31.10 -37.87
CA GLU A 465 -62.11 -32.56 -38.00
C GLU A 465 -63.02 -33.24 -36.97
N ILE A 466 -63.05 -32.72 -35.75
CA ILE A 466 -63.97 -33.18 -34.71
C ILE A 466 -65.41 -32.92 -35.15
N LYS A 467 -65.72 -31.70 -35.61
CA LYS A 467 -67.06 -31.35 -36.07
C LYS A 467 -67.50 -32.16 -37.29
N ILE A 468 -66.60 -32.43 -38.24
CA ILE A 468 -66.88 -33.30 -39.38
C ILE A 468 -67.17 -34.73 -38.91
N LYS A 469 -66.44 -35.23 -37.92
CA LYS A 469 -66.67 -36.56 -37.37
C LYS A 469 -68.01 -36.65 -36.65
N GLU A 470 -68.37 -35.64 -35.85
CA GLU A 470 -69.69 -35.52 -35.21
C GLU A 470 -70.80 -35.49 -36.25
N LEU A 471 -70.68 -34.63 -37.27
CA LEU A 471 -71.68 -34.51 -38.34
C LEU A 471 -71.86 -35.83 -39.12
N ARG A 472 -70.77 -36.56 -39.38
CA ARG A 472 -70.86 -37.90 -40.00
C ARG A 472 -71.58 -38.90 -39.09
N SER A 473 -71.28 -38.90 -37.79
CA SER A 473 -71.98 -39.74 -36.82
C SER A 473 -73.48 -39.45 -36.81
N THR A 474 -73.87 -38.17 -36.76
CA THR A 474 -75.28 -37.78 -36.80
C THR A 474 -75.95 -38.15 -38.13
N MET A 475 -75.22 -38.07 -39.24
CA MET A 475 -75.73 -38.48 -40.55
C MET A 475 -75.99 -39.99 -40.60
N ASP A 476 -75.09 -40.80 -40.03
CA ASP A 476 -75.25 -42.25 -40.00
C ASP A 476 -76.43 -42.64 -39.09
N GLU A 477 -76.57 -42.02 -37.91
CA GLU A 477 -77.75 -42.20 -37.04
C GLU A 477 -79.06 -41.86 -37.76
N LEU A 478 -79.10 -40.73 -38.47
CA LEU A 478 -80.28 -40.32 -39.26
C LEU A 478 -80.60 -41.29 -40.41
N LYS A 479 -79.57 -41.84 -41.08
CA LYS A 479 -79.77 -42.85 -42.14
C LYS A 479 -80.39 -44.12 -41.58
N ASP A 480 -79.93 -44.57 -40.42
CA ASP A 480 -80.49 -45.74 -39.74
C ASP A 480 -81.96 -45.50 -39.35
N GLU A 481 -82.28 -44.31 -38.81
CA GLU A 481 -83.68 -43.92 -38.54
C GLU A 481 -84.53 -43.93 -39.82
N ILE A 482 -84.03 -43.37 -40.93
CA ILE A 482 -84.75 -43.36 -42.21
C ILE A 482 -85.02 -44.79 -42.71
N LEU A 483 -84.06 -45.70 -42.58
CA LEU A 483 -84.23 -47.10 -42.95
C LEU A 483 -85.31 -47.77 -42.11
N GLU A 484 -85.35 -47.51 -40.80
CA GLU A 484 -86.39 -48.00 -39.90
C GLU A 484 -87.78 -47.47 -40.32
N TYR A 485 -87.91 -46.16 -40.55
CA TYR A 485 -89.16 -45.56 -41.01
C TYR A 485 -89.62 -46.09 -42.36
N LYS A 486 -88.70 -46.33 -43.30
CA LYS A 486 -88.99 -46.90 -44.62
C LYS A 486 -89.49 -48.34 -44.52
N SER A 487 -88.88 -49.15 -43.65
CA SER A 487 -89.35 -50.51 -43.35
C SER A 487 -90.77 -50.49 -42.80
N ASN A 488 -91.04 -49.61 -41.83
CA ASN A 488 -92.37 -49.43 -41.25
C ASN A 488 -93.42 -49.02 -42.29
N LEU A 489 -93.07 -48.12 -43.23
CA LEU A 489 -93.94 -47.70 -44.33
C LEU A 489 -94.21 -48.81 -45.35
N GLN A 490 -93.21 -49.66 -45.66
CA GLN A 490 -93.41 -50.81 -46.54
C GLN A 490 -94.34 -51.86 -45.94
N ILE A 491 -94.22 -52.13 -44.63
CA ILE A 491 -95.16 -53.00 -43.93
C ILE A 491 -96.57 -52.39 -44.03
N GLN A 492 -96.70 -51.07 -43.85
CA GLN A 492 -97.99 -50.40 -43.94
C GLN A 492 -98.62 -50.47 -45.34
N SER A 493 -97.84 -50.37 -46.42
CA SER A 493 -98.37 -50.48 -47.79
C SER A 493 -98.86 -51.89 -48.13
N LEU A 494 -98.31 -52.92 -47.47
CA LEU A 494 -98.77 -54.30 -47.60
C LEU A 494 -100.03 -54.58 -46.77
N VAL A 495 -100.06 -54.03 -45.56
CA VAL A 495 -101.13 -54.29 -44.58
C VAL A 495 -102.37 -53.44 -44.86
N ALA A 496 -102.22 -52.20 -45.36
CA ALA A 496 -103.35 -51.29 -45.59
C ALA A 496 -104.38 -51.80 -46.62
N PRO A 497 -104.00 -52.35 -47.79
CA PRO A 497 -104.96 -52.93 -48.74
C PRO A 497 -105.65 -54.17 -48.18
N SER A 498 -104.92 -54.99 -47.42
CA SER A 498 -105.45 -56.19 -46.77
C SER A 498 -106.47 -55.85 -45.69
N LEU A 499 -106.17 -54.85 -44.84
CA LEU A 499 -107.11 -54.32 -43.85
C LEU A 499 -108.33 -53.68 -44.51
N LEU A 500 -108.14 -52.94 -45.62
CA LEU A 500 -109.25 -52.35 -46.36
C LEU A 500 -110.14 -53.41 -47.01
N TYR A 501 -109.55 -54.47 -47.55
CA TYR A 501 -110.27 -55.63 -48.11
C TYR A 501 -111.06 -56.38 -47.03
N LEU A 502 -110.45 -56.64 -45.86
CA LEU A 502 -111.13 -57.27 -44.73
C LEU A 502 -112.31 -56.42 -44.24
N SER A 503 -112.08 -55.11 -44.07
CA SER A 503 -113.13 -54.14 -43.70
C SER A 503 -114.30 -54.12 -44.69
N ASN A 504 -114.01 -54.10 -46.00
CA ASN A 504 -115.04 -54.12 -47.04
C ASN A 504 -115.84 -55.43 -47.10
N ASN A 505 -115.30 -56.54 -46.60
CA ASN A 505 -115.99 -57.83 -46.50
C ASN A 505 -116.73 -58.02 -45.17
N GLY A 506 -116.93 -56.94 -44.41
CA GLY A 506 -117.69 -56.97 -43.15
C GLY A 506 -116.94 -57.57 -41.97
N VAL A 507 -115.64 -57.86 -42.12
CA VAL A 507 -114.77 -58.24 -41.01
C VAL A 507 -114.58 -57.00 -40.15
N THR A 508 -115.13 -57.02 -38.95
CA THR A 508 -115.02 -55.87 -38.05
C THR A 508 -113.62 -55.82 -37.46
N ASN A 509 -113.21 -54.63 -37.02
CA ASN A 509 -111.92 -54.49 -36.34
C ASN A 509 -111.81 -55.38 -35.10
N GLU A 510 -112.93 -55.72 -34.46
CA GLU A 510 -112.98 -56.67 -33.34
C GLU A 510 -112.58 -58.08 -33.80
N ASP A 511 -113.03 -58.51 -34.98
CA ASP A 511 -112.72 -59.83 -35.54
C ASP A 511 -111.24 -59.94 -35.92
N ILE A 512 -110.63 -58.86 -36.43
CA ILE A 512 -109.19 -58.80 -36.76
C ILE A 512 -108.34 -58.84 -35.49
N ILE A 513 -108.71 -58.08 -34.45
CA ILE A 513 -108.01 -58.09 -33.15
C ILE A 513 -108.18 -59.45 -32.47
N ASN A 514 -109.38 -60.02 -32.48
CA ASN A 514 -109.63 -61.34 -31.92
C ASN A 514 -108.83 -62.42 -32.66
N MET A 515 -108.75 -62.37 -34.00
CA MET A 515 -107.90 -63.27 -34.77
C MET A 515 -106.40 -63.03 -34.54
N SER A 516 -105.94 -61.79 -34.37
CA SER A 516 -104.53 -61.54 -34.04
C SER A 516 -104.20 -62.04 -32.64
N GLN A 517 -105.09 -61.86 -31.66
CA GLN A 517 -104.96 -62.44 -30.32
C GLN A 517 -105.03 -63.96 -30.34
N LEU A 518 -105.82 -64.56 -31.25
CA LEU A 518 -105.85 -66.00 -31.50
C LEU A 518 -104.53 -66.49 -32.10
N VAL A 519 -103.96 -65.78 -33.08
CA VAL A 519 -102.67 -66.11 -33.70
C VAL A 519 -101.51 -65.89 -32.72
N VAL A 520 -101.53 -64.82 -31.93
CA VAL A 520 -100.53 -64.54 -30.88
C VAL A 520 -100.66 -65.55 -29.74
N SER A 521 -101.87 -65.97 -29.37
CA SER A 521 -102.05 -67.09 -28.44
C SER A 521 -101.61 -68.41 -29.04
N PHE A 522 -101.76 -68.66 -30.34
CA PHE A 522 -101.19 -69.84 -31.03
C PHE A 522 -99.65 -69.79 -31.14
N GLN A 523 -99.05 -68.62 -31.31
CA GLN A 523 -97.59 -68.46 -31.36
C GLN A 523 -96.94 -68.51 -29.98
N ASN A 524 -97.63 -68.01 -28.95
CA ASN A 524 -97.13 -67.94 -27.57
C ASN A 524 -97.64 -69.07 -26.67
N SER A 525 -98.52 -69.96 -27.15
CA SER A 525 -98.90 -71.18 -26.44
C SER A 525 -98.23 -72.41 -27.05
N THR A 526 -97.48 -73.11 -26.20
CA THR A 526 -97.37 -74.56 -26.19
C THR A 526 -98.78 -75.15 -26.14
N PHE A 527 -99.46 -75.15 -27.28
CA PHE A 527 -100.84 -75.64 -27.48
C PHE A 527 -101.04 -77.14 -27.14
N LEU A 528 -100.01 -77.83 -26.63
CA LEU A 528 -100.06 -79.25 -26.24
C LEU A 528 -99.52 -79.56 -24.83
N ASP A 529 -98.98 -78.60 -24.09
CA ASP A 529 -98.42 -78.85 -22.74
C ASP A 529 -99.24 -78.12 -21.68
N ASP A 530 -100.38 -78.71 -21.28
CA ASP A 530 -100.78 -78.81 -19.87
C ASP A 530 -102.15 -79.48 -19.72
N ALA A 531 -102.15 -80.78 -20.01
CA ALA A 531 -103.10 -81.73 -19.44
C ALA A 531 -102.44 -82.43 -18.24
N SER A 532 -102.00 -81.71 -17.20
CA SER A 532 -101.81 -82.30 -15.86
C SER A 532 -101.44 -81.26 -14.78
N SER A 533 -102.16 -81.33 -13.65
CA SER A 533 -101.74 -80.91 -12.30
C SER A 533 -101.81 -79.41 -11.99
N GLN A 534 -102.92 -78.92 -11.44
CA GLN A 534 -103.20 -78.81 -9.99
C GLN A 534 -102.21 -77.99 -9.15
N SER A 535 -102.81 -77.10 -8.34
CA SER A 535 -102.32 -76.51 -7.08
C SER A 535 -101.34 -75.35 -7.24
N GLY A 536 -101.58 -74.12 -6.78
CA GLY A 536 -102.61 -73.58 -5.90
C GLY A 536 -102.24 -72.14 -5.55
N ASN A 537 -103.21 -71.46 -4.92
CA ASN A 537 -103.09 -70.21 -4.14
C ASN A 537 -103.16 -68.85 -4.86
N ILE A 538 -104.43 -68.44 -4.98
CA ILE A 538 -105.04 -67.10 -4.83
C ILE A 538 -104.54 -66.39 -3.54
N PRO A 539 -104.35 -65.05 -3.48
CA PRO A 539 -105.42 -64.07 -3.17
C PRO A 539 -105.45 -62.84 -4.10
N ASN A 540 -106.59 -62.53 -4.73
CA ASN A 540 -107.69 -61.68 -4.21
C ASN A 540 -107.32 -60.20 -4.02
N ASN A 541 -107.78 -59.31 -4.92
CA ASN A 541 -108.98 -58.48 -4.69
C ASN A 541 -109.20 -57.51 -5.87
N ILE A 542 -110.30 -57.68 -6.61
CA ILE A 542 -111.60 -56.98 -6.50
C ILE A 542 -111.55 -55.52 -6.96
N GLY A 543 -112.30 -55.24 -8.03
CA GLY A 543 -112.61 -53.88 -8.46
C GLY A 543 -113.43 -53.80 -9.75
N MET A 544 -114.67 -54.29 -9.70
CA MET A 544 -115.70 -54.11 -10.74
C MET A 544 -115.75 -52.66 -11.27
N ASN A 545 -115.79 -52.49 -12.60
CA ASN A 545 -116.79 -51.58 -13.20
C ASN A 545 -116.99 -51.84 -14.70
N ASN A 546 -117.99 -52.68 -15.00
CA ASN A 546 -118.53 -52.86 -16.35
C ASN A 546 -119.52 -51.73 -16.67
N ASN A 547 -119.05 -50.56 -17.15
CA ASN A 547 -119.94 -49.64 -17.89
C ASN A 547 -119.25 -48.47 -18.63
N THR A 548 -118.22 -48.71 -19.45
CA THR A 548 -117.62 -47.65 -20.30
C THR A 548 -117.28 -48.11 -21.73
N ASN A 549 -117.87 -49.22 -22.19
CA ASN A 549 -117.53 -49.83 -23.49
C ASN A 549 -118.11 -49.12 -24.73
N LYS A 550 -118.74 -47.94 -24.57
CA LYS A 550 -119.18 -47.08 -25.67
C LYS A 550 -118.40 -45.77 -25.79
N ASN A 551 -117.69 -45.33 -24.73
CA ASN A 551 -116.87 -44.12 -24.75
C ASN A 551 -115.37 -44.42 -24.91
N ILE A 552 -114.92 -45.65 -24.62
CA ILE A 552 -113.57 -46.11 -24.95
C ILE A 552 -113.42 -46.24 -26.47
N LYS A 553 -114.43 -46.77 -27.19
CA LYS A 553 -114.38 -46.95 -28.65
C LYS A 553 -114.13 -45.65 -29.43
N ASN A 554 -114.64 -44.51 -28.95
CA ASN A 554 -114.40 -43.19 -29.57
C ASN A 554 -113.03 -42.60 -29.17
N LYS A 555 -112.48 -43.00 -28.00
CA LYS A 555 -111.14 -42.63 -27.55
C LYS A 555 -110.06 -43.43 -28.28
N THR A 556 -110.29 -44.73 -28.52
CA THR A 556 -109.38 -45.60 -29.28
C THR A 556 -109.38 -45.24 -30.76
N TRP A 557 -110.52 -44.86 -31.34
CA TRP A 557 -110.57 -44.32 -32.71
C TRP A 557 -109.92 -42.93 -32.84
N LYS A 558 -110.07 -42.04 -31.85
CA LYS A 558 -109.26 -40.80 -31.82
C LYS A 558 -107.77 -41.08 -31.67
N LEU A 559 -107.37 -42.10 -30.90
CA LEU A 559 -105.97 -42.52 -30.80
C LEU A 559 -105.45 -43.06 -32.14
N MET A 560 -106.22 -43.89 -32.84
CA MET A 560 -105.82 -44.43 -34.16
C MET A 560 -105.84 -43.35 -35.26
N ILE A 561 -106.82 -42.43 -35.27
CA ILE A 561 -106.82 -41.28 -36.20
C ILE A 561 -105.66 -40.32 -35.87
N ASN A 562 -105.35 -40.12 -34.57
CA ASN A 562 -104.17 -39.36 -34.16
C ASN A 562 -102.87 -40.08 -34.54
N GLU A 563 -102.82 -41.41 -34.53
CA GLU A 563 -101.67 -42.19 -35.02
C GLU A 563 -101.57 -42.16 -36.54
N LEU A 564 -102.68 -42.23 -37.29
CA LEU A 564 -102.66 -42.05 -38.75
C LEU A 564 -102.29 -40.61 -39.15
N GLN A 565 -102.74 -39.61 -38.38
CA GLN A 565 -102.25 -38.24 -38.51
C GLN A 565 -100.80 -38.10 -38.06
N SER A 566 -100.36 -38.85 -37.05
CA SER A 566 -98.94 -38.94 -36.68
C SER A 566 -98.12 -39.53 -37.82
N ILE A 567 -98.68 -40.48 -38.60
CA ILE A 567 -98.05 -41.09 -39.77
C ILE A 567 -97.99 -40.14 -40.97
N ARG A 568 -99.04 -39.35 -41.21
CA ARG A 568 -98.96 -38.25 -42.19
C ARG A 568 -97.92 -37.21 -41.77
N ASN A 569 -97.82 -36.95 -40.46
CA ASN A 569 -96.76 -36.13 -39.89
C ASN A 569 -95.40 -36.83 -39.92
N LEU A 570 -95.34 -38.16 -39.96
CA LEU A 570 -94.10 -38.93 -40.16
C LEU A 570 -93.59 -38.75 -41.59
N TYR A 571 -94.46 -38.77 -42.61
CA TYR A 571 -94.03 -38.46 -43.97
C TYR A 571 -93.43 -37.05 -44.08
N SER A 572 -94.07 -36.04 -43.48
CA SER A 572 -93.51 -34.68 -43.47
C SER A 572 -92.26 -34.56 -42.60
N LYS A 573 -92.12 -35.38 -41.54
CA LYS A 573 -90.87 -35.49 -40.77
C LYS A 573 -89.77 -36.16 -41.58
N ILE A 574 -90.05 -37.26 -42.29
CA ILE A 574 -89.10 -37.96 -43.15
C ILE A 574 -88.64 -37.02 -44.26
N GLU A 575 -89.54 -36.28 -44.89
CA GLU A 575 -89.20 -35.29 -45.90
C GLU A 575 -88.32 -34.16 -45.32
N LYS A 576 -88.66 -33.63 -44.14
CA LYS A 576 -87.82 -32.64 -43.44
C LYS A 576 -86.45 -33.20 -43.04
N LEU A 577 -86.38 -34.45 -42.56
CA LEU A 577 -85.13 -35.10 -42.19
C LEU A 577 -84.28 -35.42 -43.43
N THR A 578 -84.91 -35.77 -44.55
CA THR A 578 -84.22 -35.98 -45.84
C THR A 578 -83.61 -34.67 -46.32
N ILE A 579 -84.40 -33.58 -46.33
CA ILE A 579 -83.89 -32.24 -46.67
C ILE A 579 -82.75 -31.83 -45.72
N HIS A 580 -82.89 -32.10 -44.42
CA HIS A 580 -81.83 -31.80 -43.47
C HIS A 580 -80.56 -32.64 -43.67
N CYS A 581 -80.70 -33.92 -44.04
CA CYS A 581 -79.56 -34.76 -44.42
C CYS A 581 -78.86 -34.22 -45.66
N ASP A 582 -79.62 -33.78 -46.67
CA ASP A 582 -79.07 -33.19 -47.89
C ASP A 582 -78.35 -31.86 -47.59
N GLU A 583 -78.90 -31.03 -46.70
CA GLU A 583 -78.26 -29.79 -46.22
C GLU A 583 -76.94 -30.09 -45.50
N LEU A 584 -76.93 -31.08 -44.61
CA LEU A 584 -75.71 -31.50 -43.91
C LEU A 584 -74.67 -32.10 -44.87
N GLU A 585 -75.09 -32.87 -45.88
CA GLU A 585 -74.19 -33.41 -46.89
C GLU A 585 -73.56 -32.30 -47.73
N LEU A 586 -74.31 -31.23 -48.00
CA LEU A 586 -73.81 -30.04 -48.69
C LEU A 586 -72.86 -29.23 -47.80
N GLU A 587 -73.16 -29.05 -46.51
CA GLU A 587 -72.26 -28.39 -45.55
C GLU A 587 -70.96 -29.18 -45.36
N ILE A 588 -71.03 -30.51 -45.25
CA ILE A 588 -69.87 -31.41 -45.22
C ILE A 588 -69.06 -31.26 -46.51
N SER A 589 -69.73 -31.18 -47.68
CA SER A 589 -69.05 -30.99 -48.96
C SER A 589 -68.34 -29.64 -49.05
N LEU A 590 -68.95 -28.56 -48.57
CA LEU A 590 -68.34 -27.23 -48.49
C LEU A 590 -67.16 -27.21 -47.52
N LEU A 591 -67.28 -27.83 -46.35
CA LEU A 591 -66.19 -27.94 -45.38
C LEU A 591 -65.02 -28.76 -45.92
N ASN A 592 -65.29 -29.84 -46.66
CA ASN A 592 -64.24 -30.61 -47.34
C ASN A 592 -63.57 -29.82 -48.46
N ALA A 593 -64.33 -28.99 -49.19
CA ALA A 593 -63.79 -28.11 -50.22
C ALA A 593 -62.95 -26.96 -49.64
N LEU A 594 -63.19 -26.54 -48.39
CA LEU A 594 -62.35 -25.59 -47.65
C LEU A 594 -61.09 -26.22 -47.04
N LYS A 595 -61.07 -27.55 -46.92
CA LYS A 595 -59.94 -28.32 -46.38
C LYS A 595 -58.87 -28.63 -47.43
N GLY A 596 -59.26 -28.79 -48.70
CA GLY A 596 -58.37 -28.92 -49.86
C GLY A 596 -57.95 -27.58 -50.40
#